data_AF-V5F525-F1
#
_entry.id   AF-V5F525-F1
#
_cell.length_a   1.000
_cell.length_b   1.000
_cell.length_c   1.000
_cell.angle_alpha   90.00
_cell.angle_beta   90.00
_cell.angle_gamma   90.00
#
_symmetry.space_group_name_H-M   'P 1'
#
loop_
_entity.id
_entity.type
_entity.pdbx_description
1 polymer ?
#
loop_
_entity_poly.entity_id
_entity_poly.type
_entity_poly.pdbx_seq_one_letter_code
_entity_poly.pdbx_strand_id
1 'polypeptide(L)'
;METRQQLEAIVTEMIASGEKINVSRVAAKAGVSNALIYNRYPELKVRIQTAKETQQSRKEQVEATTEAEKLKLQLAKVKQKQKEAELMACSYQKQNEQLWEHIQQVYSMYDQVLAERNDFAERLKFIE
;
A
#
# COMPACT_ATOMS: atom_id res chain seq x y z
N MET A 1 4.50 -23.81 -49.28
CA MET A 1 4.74 -23.99 -47.83
C MET A 1 3.67 -24.89 -47.28
N GLU A 2 4.02 -25.89 -46.47
CA GLU A 2 3.02 -26.68 -45.76
C GLU A 2 2.29 -25.81 -44.74
N THR A 3 0.96 -25.90 -44.69
CA THR A 3 0.09 -25.14 -43.77
C THR A 3 0.51 -25.27 -42.30
N ARG A 4 1.14 -26.40 -41.94
CA ARG A 4 1.74 -26.64 -40.63
C ARG A 4 2.89 -25.69 -40.31
N GLN A 5 3.85 -25.52 -41.22
CA GLN A 5 5.01 -24.65 -41.01
C GLN A 5 4.57 -23.18 -40.87
N GLN A 6 3.55 -22.77 -41.62
CA GLN A 6 2.97 -21.44 -41.50
C GLN A 6 2.33 -21.22 -40.12
N LEU A 7 1.57 -22.19 -39.62
CA LEU A 7 0.98 -22.15 -38.27
C LEU A 7 2.07 -22.11 -37.18
N GLU A 8 3.12 -22.92 -37.31
CA GLU A 8 4.23 -22.92 -36.35
C GLU A 8 5.00 -21.60 -36.33
N ALA A 9 5.23 -20.99 -37.50
CA ALA A 9 5.85 -19.68 -37.61
C ALA A 9 5.01 -18.60 -36.93
N ILE A 10 3.70 -18.58 -37.19
CA ILE A 10 2.76 -17.61 -36.59
C ILE A 10 2.70 -17.77 -35.07
N VAL A 11 2.64 -19.01 -34.56
CA VAL A 11 2.67 -19.25 -33.11
C VAL A 11 3.96 -18.72 -32.50
N THR A 12 5.10 -18.96 -33.14
CA THR A 12 6.40 -18.48 -32.66
C THR A 12 6.49 -16.95 -32.67
N GLU A 13 5.99 -16.31 -33.71
CA GLU A 13 5.94 -14.84 -33.82
C GLU A 13 5.02 -14.22 -32.76
N MET A 14 3.84 -14.80 -32.52
CA MET A 14 2.90 -14.33 -31.49
C MET A 14 3.48 -14.49 -30.07
N ILE A 15 4.27 -15.54 -29.83
CA ILE A 15 4.99 -15.72 -28.57
C ILE A 15 6.07 -14.65 -28.41
N ALA A 16 6.87 -14.43 -29.46
CA ALA A 16 7.99 -13.48 -29.44
C ALA A 16 7.53 -12.02 -29.28
N SER A 17 6.44 -11.65 -29.95
CA SER A 17 5.83 -10.31 -29.87
C SER A 17 5.06 -10.07 -28.56
N GLY A 18 4.79 -11.10 -27.76
CA GLY A 18 3.97 -11.00 -26.56
C GLY A 18 2.49 -10.74 -26.86
N GLU A 19 2.05 -10.91 -28.11
CA GLU A 19 0.65 -10.81 -28.49
C GLU A 19 -0.17 -11.89 -27.78
N LYS A 20 -1.40 -11.52 -27.35
CA LYS A 20 -2.32 -12.48 -26.73
C LYS A 20 -2.60 -13.62 -27.71
N ILE A 21 -2.16 -14.81 -27.33
CA ILE A 21 -2.23 -16.03 -28.13
C ILE A 21 -3.44 -16.88 -27.76
N ASN A 22 -4.19 -17.33 -28.76
CA ASN A 22 -5.24 -18.34 -28.64
C ASN A 22 -5.49 -18.99 -30.01
N VAL A 23 -6.14 -20.16 -30.02
CA VAL A 23 -6.36 -20.94 -31.25
C VAL A 23 -7.10 -20.12 -32.32
N SER A 24 -8.12 -19.34 -31.93
CA SER A 24 -8.88 -18.50 -32.86
C SER A 24 -8.06 -17.41 -33.52
N ARG A 25 -7.13 -16.78 -32.78
CA ARG A 25 -6.24 -15.73 -33.32
C ARG A 25 -5.16 -16.31 -34.21
N VAL A 26 -4.59 -17.45 -33.83
CA VAL A 26 -3.61 -18.15 -34.66
C VAL A 26 -4.25 -18.60 -35.97
N ALA A 27 -5.47 -19.16 -35.91
CA ALA A 27 -6.24 -19.55 -37.09
C ALA A 27 -6.59 -18.34 -37.98
N ALA A 28 -7.06 -17.24 -37.40
CA ALA A 28 -7.36 -16.01 -38.12
C ALA A 28 -6.12 -15.41 -38.80
N LYS A 29 -4.98 -15.35 -38.10
CA LYS A 29 -3.70 -14.83 -38.64
C LYS A 29 -3.13 -15.74 -39.73
N ALA A 30 -3.41 -17.04 -39.68
CA ALA A 30 -3.04 -18.01 -40.71
C ALA A 30 -4.06 -18.13 -41.85
N GLY A 31 -5.25 -17.51 -41.74
CA GLY A 31 -6.32 -17.63 -42.72
C GLY A 31 -6.96 -19.02 -42.79
N VAL A 32 -6.92 -19.80 -41.70
CA VAL A 32 -7.46 -21.18 -41.66
C VAL A 32 -8.64 -21.30 -40.69
N SER A 33 -9.41 -22.38 -40.82
CA SER A 33 -10.48 -22.67 -39.86
C SER A 33 -9.91 -23.16 -38.52
N ASN A 34 -10.57 -22.81 -37.41
CA ASN A 34 -10.20 -23.30 -36.08
C ASN A 34 -10.18 -24.84 -36.04
N ALA A 35 -11.13 -25.48 -36.74
CA ALA A 35 -11.26 -26.93 -36.81
C ALA A 35 -10.01 -27.61 -37.38
N LEU A 36 -9.28 -26.95 -38.28
CA LEU A 36 -8.02 -27.48 -38.83
C LEU A 36 -6.97 -27.69 -37.73
N ILE A 37 -6.87 -26.74 -36.78
CA ILE A 37 -5.93 -26.85 -35.66
C ILE A 37 -6.41 -27.92 -34.67
N TYR A 38 -7.70 -27.97 -34.36
CA TYR A 38 -8.23 -28.97 -33.42
C TYR A 38 -8.14 -30.41 -33.96
N ASN A 39 -8.40 -30.63 -35.25
CA ASN A 39 -8.55 -31.95 -35.82
C ASN A 39 -7.27 -32.48 -36.49
N ARG A 40 -6.47 -31.60 -37.10
CA ARG A 40 -5.31 -32.00 -37.92
C ARG A 40 -3.98 -31.74 -37.24
N TYR A 41 -3.93 -30.82 -36.28
CA TYR A 41 -2.70 -30.42 -35.59
C TYR A 41 -2.90 -30.26 -34.06
N PRO A 42 -3.28 -31.33 -33.34
CA PRO A 42 -3.51 -31.27 -31.90
C PRO A 42 -2.27 -30.84 -31.10
N GLU A 43 -1.06 -31.12 -31.58
CA GLU A 43 0.20 -30.66 -31.00
C GLU A 43 0.33 -29.13 -30.99
N LEU A 44 -0.13 -28.47 -32.06
CA LEU A 44 -0.16 -27.01 -32.16
C LEU A 44 -1.14 -26.41 -31.16
N LYS A 45 -2.29 -27.05 -30.94
CA LYS A 45 -3.25 -26.65 -29.89
C LYS A 45 -2.60 -26.66 -28.50
N VAL A 46 -1.90 -27.74 -28.16
CA VAL A 46 -1.21 -27.86 -26.85
C VAL A 46 -0.19 -26.73 -26.71
N ARG A 47 0.64 -26.51 -27.72
CA ARG A 47 1.66 -25.45 -27.72
C ARG A 47 1.06 -24.05 -27.56
N ILE A 48 -0.04 -23.76 -28.25
CA ILE A 48 -0.79 -22.49 -28.12
C ILE A 48 -1.34 -22.31 -26.70
N GLN A 49 -1.87 -23.38 -26.11
CA GLN A 49 -2.44 -23.34 -24.77
C GLN A 49 -1.34 -23.12 -23.71
N THR A 50 -0.23 -23.85 -23.78
CA THR A 50 0.93 -23.65 -22.90
C THR A 50 1.49 -22.24 -23.00
N ALA A 51 1.61 -21.71 -24.23
CA ALA A 51 2.05 -20.34 -24.44
C ALA A 51 1.10 -19.30 -23.81
N LYS A 52 -0.22 -19.51 -23.94
CA LYS A 52 -1.23 -18.65 -23.32
C LYS A 52 -1.14 -18.66 -21.80
N GLU A 53 -1.03 -19.84 -21.20
CA GLU A 53 -0.88 -20.01 -19.74
C GLU A 53 0.40 -19.35 -19.22
N THR A 54 1.51 -19.54 -19.94
CA THR A 54 2.80 -18.93 -19.59
C THR A 54 2.74 -17.40 -19.65
N GLN A 55 2.11 -16.83 -20.69
CA GLN A 55 1.93 -15.38 -20.80
C GLN A 55 1.06 -14.82 -19.66
N GLN A 56 -0.04 -15.52 -19.33
CA GLN A 56 -0.93 -15.12 -18.25
C GLN A 56 -0.24 -15.17 -16.88
N SER A 57 0.45 -16.26 -16.57
CA SER A 57 1.18 -16.41 -15.31
C SER A 57 2.27 -15.35 -15.13
N ARG A 58 3.02 -15.03 -16.20
CA ARG A 58 4.01 -13.93 -16.15
C ARG A 58 3.35 -12.58 -15.89
N LYS A 59 2.20 -12.31 -16.52
CA LYS A 59 1.48 -11.06 -16.31
C LYS A 59 0.99 -10.92 -14.86
N GLU A 60 0.39 -11.98 -14.33
CA GLU A 60 -0.06 -12.03 -12.93
C GLU A 60 1.11 -11.85 -11.96
N GLN A 61 2.26 -12.46 -12.25
CA GLN A 61 3.46 -12.31 -11.41
C GLN A 61 4.00 -10.87 -11.41
N VAL A 62 4.01 -10.20 -12.57
CA VAL A 62 4.41 -8.78 -12.66
C VAL A 62 3.40 -7.87 -11.96
N GLU A 63 2.10 -8.13 -12.10
CA GLU A 63 1.08 -7.38 -11.38
C GLU A 63 1.22 -7.56 -9.86
N ALA A 64 1.43 -8.79 -9.38
CA ALA A 64 1.64 -9.08 -7.98
C ALA A 64 2.91 -8.43 -7.41
N THR A 65 4.03 -8.43 -8.15
CA THR A 65 5.27 -7.78 -7.69
C THR A 65 5.12 -6.26 -7.65
N THR A 66 4.52 -5.66 -8.67
CA THR A 66 4.30 -4.21 -8.70
C THR A 66 3.32 -3.74 -7.62
N GLU A 67 2.29 -4.52 -7.33
CA GLU A 67 1.36 -4.24 -6.22
C GLU A 67 2.05 -4.40 -4.86
N ALA A 68 2.86 -5.45 -4.67
CA ALA A 68 3.64 -5.64 -3.45
C ALA A 68 4.62 -4.49 -3.19
N GLU A 69 5.26 -3.95 -4.23
CA GLU A 69 6.14 -2.78 -4.11
C GLU A 69 5.36 -1.51 -3.73
N LYS A 70 4.20 -1.27 -4.36
CA LYS A 70 3.32 -0.14 -3.98
C LYS A 70 2.86 -0.23 -2.54
N LEU A 71 2.46 -1.42 -2.09
CA LEU A 71 2.04 -1.66 -0.70
C LEU A 71 3.19 -1.43 0.28
N LYS A 72 4.41 -1.88 -0.04
CA LYS A 72 5.59 -1.61 0.79
C LYS A 72 5.85 -0.11 0.94
N LEU A 73 5.75 0.67 -0.14
CA LEU A 73 5.93 2.12 -0.11
C LEU A 73 4.85 2.81 0.74
N GLN A 74 3.59 2.41 0.60
CA GLN A 74 2.50 2.95 1.43
C GLN A 74 2.71 2.63 2.90
N LEU A 75 3.09 1.39 3.22
CA LEU A 75 3.34 0.94 4.59
C LEU A 75 4.50 1.70 5.24
N ALA A 76 5.57 1.99 4.49
CA ALA A 76 6.67 2.84 4.96
C ALA A 76 6.18 4.25 5.32
N LYS A 77 5.35 4.88 4.45
CA LYS A 77 4.80 6.22 4.69
C LYS A 77 3.88 6.25 5.93
N VAL A 78 3.03 5.24 6.09
CA VAL A 78 2.13 5.15 7.26
C VAL A 78 2.95 4.98 8.54
N LYS A 79 3.95 4.10 8.55
CA LYS A 79 4.85 3.94 9.71
C LYS A 79 5.59 5.22 10.08
N GLN A 80 6.03 5.99 9.08
CA GLN A 80 6.67 7.27 9.33
C GLN A 80 5.71 8.26 10.00
N LYS A 81 4.51 8.44 9.43
CA LYS A 81 3.49 9.33 10.00
C LYS A 81 3.06 8.91 11.40
N GLN A 82 2.99 7.61 11.66
CA GLN A 82 2.70 7.08 12.99
C GLN A 82 3.77 7.50 14.00
N LYS A 83 5.06 7.31 13.67
CA LYS A 83 6.17 7.75 14.54
C LYS A 83 6.15 9.25 14.79
N GLU A 84 5.89 10.05 13.76
CA GLU A 84 5.76 11.50 13.88
C GLU A 84 4.61 11.89 14.82
N ALA A 85 3.45 11.22 14.70
CA ALA A 85 2.31 11.44 15.59
C ALA A 85 2.60 11.02 17.04
N GLU A 86 3.28 9.90 17.26
CA GLU A 86 3.69 9.43 18.60
C GLU A 86 4.64 10.42 19.27
N LEU A 87 5.62 10.96 18.53
CA LEU A 87 6.53 11.99 19.03
C LEU A 87 5.79 13.28 19.40
N MET A 88 4.86 13.72 18.55
CA MET A 88 4.04 14.90 18.84
C MET A 88 3.15 14.70 20.06
N ALA A 89 2.51 13.54 20.20
CA ALA A 89 1.70 13.22 21.37
C ALA A 89 2.52 13.26 22.66
N CYS A 90 3.73 12.69 22.65
CA CYS A 90 4.64 12.74 23.79
C CYS A 90 5.07 14.17 24.13
N SER A 91 5.36 15.00 23.12
CA SER A 91 5.66 16.42 23.31
C SER A 91 4.48 17.18 23.94
N TYR A 92 3.26 16.96 23.46
CA TYR A 92 2.07 17.63 24.01
C TYR A 92 1.77 17.18 25.43
N GLN A 93 1.96 15.89 25.74
CA GLN A 93 1.82 15.40 27.10
C GLN A 93 2.78 16.13 28.05
N LYS A 94 4.06 16.26 27.67
CA LYS A 94 5.06 16.97 28.48
C LYS A 94 4.72 18.46 28.65
N GLN A 95 4.25 19.12 27.60
CA GLN A 95 3.81 20.52 27.69
C GLN A 95 2.60 20.67 28.63
N ASN A 96 1.64 19.75 28.57
CA ASN A 96 0.48 19.77 29.46
C ASN A 96 0.87 19.54 30.92
N GLU A 97 1.81 18.63 31.20
CA GLU A 97 2.35 18.41 32.55
C GLU A 97 2.99 19.69 33.10
N GLN A 98 3.82 20.37 32.30
CA GLN A 98 4.44 21.65 32.68
C GLN A 98 3.41 22.76 32.94
N LEU A 99 2.38 22.85 32.10
CA LEU A 99 1.29 23.81 32.30
C LEU A 99 0.53 23.52 33.59
N TRP A 100 0.29 22.25 33.89
CA TRP A 100 -0.40 21.84 35.10
C TRP A 100 0.40 22.17 36.37
N GLU A 101 1.70 21.90 36.36
CA GLU A 101 2.61 22.33 37.43
C GLU A 101 2.57 23.84 37.64
N HIS A 102 2.59 24.62 36.56
CA HIS A 102 2.53 26.08 36.65
C HIS A 102 1.19 26.57 37.23
N ILE A 103 0.08 25.99 36.79
CA ILE A 103 -1.25 26.30 37.35
C ILE A 103 -1.28 26.00 38.86
N GLN A 104 -0.74 24.85 39.27
CA GLN A 104 -0.70 24.47 40.69
C GLN A 104 0.16 25.44 41.51
N GLN A 105 1.28 25.92 40.97
CA GLN A 105 2.12 26.93 41.63
C GLN A 105 1.35 28.24 41.85
N VAL A 106 0.61 28.71 40.83
CA VAL A 106 -0.18 29.95 40.94
C VAL A 106 -1.26 29.83 42.02
N TYR A 107 -1.99 28.71 42.07
CA TYR A 107 -2.98 28.49 43.13
C TYR A 107 -2.34 28.41 44.52
N SER A 108 -1.21 27.72 44.64
CA SER A 108 -0.48 27.63 45.91
C SER A 108 -0.02 29.00 46.41
N MET A 109 0.46 29.87 45.52
CA MET A 109 0.83 31.25 45.84
C MET A 109 -0.38 32.08 46.26
N TYR A 110 -1.52 31.91 45.58
CA TYR A 110 -2.76 32.60 45.96
C TYR A 110 -3.23 32.21 47.36
N ASP A 111 -3.18 30.91 47.69
CA ASP A 111 -3.55 30.41 49.02
C ASP A 111 -2.61 30.95 50.11
N GLN A 112 -1.32 31.07 49.82
CA GLN A 112 -0.34 31.70 50.73
C GLN A 112 -0.69 33.17 51.01
N VAL A 113 -0.96 33.96 49.97
CA VAL A 113 -1.33 35.38 50.13
C VAL A 113 -2.66 35.51 50.90
N LEU A 114 -3.62 34.62 50.66
CA LEU A 114 -4.86 34.59 51.42
C LEU A 114 -4.62 34.27 52.91
N ALA A 115 -3.74 33.33 53.21
CA ALA A 115 -3.37 32.98 54.58
C ALA A 115 -2.70 34.17 55.28
N GLU A 116 -1.72 34.82 54.63
CA GLU A 116 -1.05 36.02 55.15
C GLU A 116 -2.04 37.15 55.44
N ARG A 117 -2.99 37.39 54.54
CA ARG A 117 -4.06 38.38 54.74
C ARG A 117 -4.92 38.03 55.95
N ASN A 118 -5.31 36.76 56.12
CA ASN A 118 -6.14 36.32 57.23
C ASN A 118 -5.39 36.46 58.57
N ASP A 119 -4.13 36.04 58.62
CA ASP A 119 -3.28 36.19 59.80
C ASP A 119 -3.12 37.66 60.20
N PHE A 120 -2.95 38.55 59.23
CA PHE A 120 -2.90 39.99 59.46
C PHE A 120 -4.23 40.52 60.03
N ALA A 121 -5.36 40.11 59.47
CA ALA A 121 -6.69 40.50 59.95
C ALA A 121 -6.97 40.00 61.38
N GLU A 122 -6.53 38.79 61.73
CA GLU A 122 -6.64 38.28 63.11
C GLU A 122 -5.81 39.12 64.09
N ARG A 123 -4.57 39.47 63.73
CA ARG A 123 -3.71 40.31 64.59
C ARG A 123 -4.31 41.68 64.86
N LEU A 124 -4.98 42.29 63.89
CA LEU A 124 -5.62 43.59 64.03
C LEU A 124 -6.75 43.59 65.07
N LYS A 125 -7.43 42.46 65.31
CA LYS A 125 -8.52 42.38 66.30
C LYS A 125 -8.07 42.61 67.75
N PHE A 126 -6.77 42.49 68.02
CA PHE A 126 -6.19 42.60 69.36
C PHE A 126 -5.45 43.94 69.59
N ILE A 127 -5.62 44.91 68.69
CA ILE A 127 -4.95 46.23 68.76
C ILE A 127 -5.92 47.34 69.26
N GLU A 128 -7.15 47.01 69.64
CA GLU A 128 -8.06 47.86 70.43
C GLU A 128 -8.07 47.45 71.91
#